data_AF-A0A450YYA7-F1
#
_entry.id   AF-A0A450YYA7-F1
#
_cell.length_a   1.000
_cell.length_b   1.000
_cell.length_c   1.000
_cell.angle_alpha   90.00
_cell.angle_beta   90.00
_cell.angle_gamma   90.00
#
_symmetry.space_group_name_H-M   'P 1'
#
loop_
_entity.id
_entity.type
_entity.pdbx_description
1 polymer ?
#
loop_
_entity_poly.entity_id
_entity_poly.type
_entity_poly.pdbx_seq_one_letter_code
_entity_poly.pdbx_strand_id
1 'polypeptide(L)'
;MTTILQSKDYSGKAVLYMAMELSNAKWKLGFSNGSRDRSMTIAAGDWKVLSRQIDLAKEKLHLPEDCPVICCYEAGRDGFWIHRMLEEEIGITNLIFDSSSIEVNRRKRRAKTDKVDVRALLRLLQRYLNGERKAVSVVQIPTPDEEDQRRFNRERERLIKEHSAHIARIKSLLIQ
;
A
#
# COMPACT_ATOMS: atom_id res chain seq x y z
N MET A 1 12.40 12.96 14.79
CA MET A 1 11.30 13.88 15.13
C MET A 1 9.99 13.14 14.95
N THR A 2 9.17 13.10 15.99
CA THR A 2 7.97 12.28 16.10
C THR A 2 6.83 12.92 15.30
N THR A 3 6.51 12.40 14.11
CA THR A 3 5.30 12.83 13.40
C THR A 3 4.10 12.22 14.10
N ILE A 4 3.55 13.00 15.04
CA ILE A 4 2.27 12.74 15.69
C ILE A 4 1.23 12.65 14.57
N LEU A 5 0.68 11.44 14.35
CA LEU A 5 -0.53 11.23 13.55
C LEU A 5 -1.65 12.04 14.20
N GLN A 6 -1.77 13.30 13.81
CA GLN A 6 -2.86 14.17 14.24
C GLN A 6 -4.17 13.44 13.96
N SER A 7 -4.96 13.26 15.02
CA SER A 7 -6.37 12.92 14.93
C SER A 7 -7.08 14.06 14.19
N LYS A 8 -6.99 14.07 12.86
CA LYS A 8 -7.92 14.83 12.04
C LYS A 8 -9.24 14.08 12.12
N ASP A 9 -10.11 14.53 13.01
CA ASP A 9 -11.50 14.11 12.99
C ASP A 9 -12.08 14.55 11.65
N TYR A 10 -12.18 13.60 10.71
CA TYR A 10 -12.80 13.82 9.39
C TYR A 10 -14.33 13.86 9.50
N SER A 11 -14.90 13.87 10.71
CA SER A 11 -16.33 13.91 10.95
C SER A 11 -16.92 15.20 10.36
N GLY A 12 -17.64 15.07 9.24
CA GLY A 12 -18.38 16.17 8.62
C GLY A 12 -17.74 16.81 7.38
N LYS A 13 -16.52 16.42 6.98
CA LYS A 13 -15.95 16.84 5.68
C LYS A 13 -16.08 15.73 4.65
N ALA A 14 -16.45 16.08 3.43
CA ALA A 14 -16.47 15.14 2.31
C ALA A 14 -15.03 14.67 2.03
N VAL A 15 -14.77 13.37 2.11
CA VAL A 15 -13.44 12.77 1.90
C VAL A 15 -13.52 11.77 0.75
N LEU A 16 -12.49 11.76 -0.12
CA LEU A 16 -12.30 10.69 -1.08
C LEU A 16 -11.44 9.59 -0.46
N TYR A 17 -12.03 8.41 -0.24
CA TYR A 17 -11.29 7.22 0.15
C TYR A 17 -10.69 6.58 -1.10
N MET A 18 -9.38 6.33 -1.09
CA MET A 18 -8.67 5.65 -2.16
C MET A 18 -7.97 4.40 -1.62
N ALA A 19 -8.06 3.28 -2.35
CA ALA A 19 -7.28 2.09 -2.06
C ALA A 19 -6.48 1.66 -3.30
N MET A 20 -5.26 1.20 -3.11
CA MET A 20 -4.40 0.73 -4.19
C MET A 20 -3.98 -0.72 -3.93
N GLU A 21 -4.26 -1.59 -4.91
CA GLU A 21 -3.68 -2.93 -4.99
C GLU A 21 -2.53 -2.85 -6.00
N LEU A 22 -1.31 -2.95 -5.47
CA LEU A 22 -0.08 -2.73 -6.23
C LEU A 22 0.44 -4.05 -6.80
N SER A 23 0.91 -4.00 -8.04
CA SER A 23 1.70 -5.08 -8.64
C SER A 23 2.66 -4.52 -9.66
N ASN A 24 3.71 -5.27 -9.99
CA ASN A 24 4.78 -4.82 -10.89
C ASN A 24 4.31 -4.31 -12.26
N ALA A 25 3.19 -4.83 -12.78
CA ALA A 25 2.69 -4.49 -14.11
C ALA A 25 1.48 -3.55 -14.09
N LYS A 26 0.61 -3.68 -13.08
CA LYS A 26 -0.68 -3.00 -13.02
C LYS A 26 -1.01 -2.58 -11.60
N TRP A 27 -1.55 -1.39 -11.43
CA TRP A 27 -2.13 -0.95 -10.17
C TRP A 27 -3.65 -0.93 -10.30
N LYS A 28 -4.35 -1.59 -9.38
CA LYS A 28 -5.80 -1.44 -9.29
C LYS A 28 -6.12 -0.36 -8.26
N LEU A 29 -6.98 0.56 -8.65
CA LEU A 29 -7.39 1.70 -7.84
C LEU A 29 -8.85 1.52 -7.46
N GLY A 30 -9.15 1.74 -6.19
CA GLY A 30 -10.49 1.85 -5.66
C GLY A 30 -10.72 3.25 -5.15
N PHE A 31 -11.89 3.78 -5.41
CA PHE A 31 -12.34 5.09 -4.96
C PHE A 31 -13.70 4.95 -4.29
N SER A 32 -13.92 5.65 -3.20
CA SER A 32 -15.22 5.68 -2.53
C SER A 32 -15.47 7.02 -1.86
N ASN A 33 -16.74 7.44 -1.84
CA ASN A 33 -17.20 8.56 -1.01
C ASN A 33 -17.92 8.08 0.28
N GLY A 34 -17.82 6.78 0.60
CA GLY A 34 -18.51 6.14 1.71
C GLY A 34 -19.88 5.53 1.34
N SER A 35 -20.46 5.93 0.21
CA SER A 35 -21.77 5.42 -0.25
C SER A 35 -21.69 4.71 -1.61
N ARG A 36 -20.80 5.19 -2.49
CA ARG A 36 -20.59 4.65 -3.83
C ARG A 36 -19.13 4.32 -4.01
N ASP A 37 -18.88 3.15 -4.59
CA ASP A 37 -17.55 2.66 -4.89
C ASP A 37 -17.31 2.65 -6.40
N ARG A 38 -16.10 3.01 -6.79
CA ARG A 38 -15.60 2.87 -8.15
C ARG A 38 -14.25 2.18 -8.12
N SER A 39 -13.98 1.34 -9.11
CA SER A 39 -12.67 0.71 -9.25
C SER A 39 -12.20 0.76 -10.70
N MET A 40 -10.91 0.91 -10.90
CA MET A 40 -10.29 0.86 -12.23
C MET A 40 -8.85 0.35 -12.14
N THR A 41 -8.19 0.16 -13.28
CA THR A 41 -6.82 -0.39 -13.33
C THR A 41 -5.98 0.45 -14.25
N ILE A 42 -4.77 0.79 -13.80
CA ILE A 42 -3.77 1.54 -14.56
C ILE A 42 -2.49 0.73 -14.71
N ALA A 43 -1.60 1.15 -15.61
CA ALA A 43 -0.24 0.65 -15.66
C ALA A 43 0.52 1.04 -14.38
N ALA A 44 1.38 0.15 -13.89
CA ALA A 44 2.20 0.45 -12.73
C ALA A 44 3.14 1.64 -13.00
N GLY A 45 3.23 2.57 -12.07
CA GLY A 45 4.10 3.76 -12.18
C GLY A 45 3.54 4.93 -12.99
N ASP A 46 2.34 4.81 -13.57
CA ASP A 46 1.72 5.90 -14.32
C ASP A 46 1.02 6.92 -13.40
N TRP A 47 1.82 7.77 -12.77
CA TRP A 47 1.36 8.79 -11.82
C TRP A 47 0.51 9.89 -12.48
N LYS A 48 0.73 10.18 -13.76
CA LYS A 48 -0.09 11.14 -14.51
C LYS A 48 -1.51 10.63 -14.69
N VAL A 49 -1.65 9.36 -15.06
CA VAL A 49 -2.98 8.74 -15.15
C VAL A 49 -3.59 8.62 -13.76
N LEU A 50 -2.82 8.27 -12.73
CA LEU A 50 -3.31 8.24 -11.35
C LEU A 50 -3.94 9.57 -10.93
N SER A 51 -3.24 10.69 -11.09
CA SER A 51 -3.75 12.03 -10.77
C SER A 51 -5.05 12.32 -11.52
N ARG A 52 -5.09 12.07 -12.83
CA ARG A 52 -6.30 12.26 -13.63
C ARG A 52 -7.47 11.40 -13.16
N GLN A 53 -7.21 10.19 -12.69
CA GLN A 53 -8.26 9.30 -12.17
C GLN A 53 -8.79 9.76 -10.82
N ILE A 54 -7.96 10.39 -9.98
CA ILE A 54 -8.40 11.01 -8.73
C ILE A 54 -9.37 12.16 -9.04
N ASP A 55 -9.03 13.04 -9.97
CA ASP A 55 -9.90 14.17 -10.36
C ASP A 55 -11.23 13.68 -10.93
N LEU A 56 -11.18 12.69 -11.83
CA LEU A 56 -12.38 12.04 -12.37
C LEU A 56 -13.20 11.33 -11.30
N ALA A 57 -12.56 10.76 -10.27
CA ALA A 57 -13.26 10.14 -9.16
C ALA A 57 -13.98 11.18 -8.30
N LYS A 58 -13.37 12.34 -8.02
CA LYS A 58 -14.01 13.45 -7.31
C LYS A 58 -15.26 13.93 -8.04
N GLU A 59 -15.16 14.18 -9.35
CA GLU A 59 -16.29 14.59 -10.20
C GLU A 59 -17.44 13.56 -10.16
N LYS A 60 -17.11 12.28 -10.38
CA LYS A 60 -18.11 11.20 -10.55
C LYS A 60 -18.72 10.74 -9.24
N LEU A 61 -18.04 10.96 -8.11
CA LEU A 61 -18.55 10.71 -6.78
C LEU A 61 -19.20 11.95 -6.14
N HIS A 62 -19.32 13.05 -6.90
CA HIS A 62 -19.90 14.32 -6.47
C HIS A 62 -19.24 14.89 -5.21
N LEU A 63 -17.92 14.79 -5.14
CA LEU A 63 -17.12 15.37 -4.07
C LEU A 63 -16.59 16.75 -4.49
N PRO A 64 -16.41 17.69 -3.54
CA PRO A 64 -15.73 18.96 -3.83
C PRO A 64 -14.32 18.75 -4.39
N GLU A 65 -13.85 19.65 -5.26
CA GLU A 65 -12.49 19.57 -5.83
C GLU A 65 -11.41 19.61 -4.73
N ASP A 66 -11.61 20.43 -3.71
CA ASP A 66 -10.71 20.58 -2.56
C ASP A 66 -10.89 19.51 -1.48
N CYS A 67 -11.65 18.43 -1.76
CA CYS A 67 -11.81 17.36 -0.79
C CYS A 67 -10.46 16.67 -0.51
N PRO A 68 -10.14 16.37 0.76
CA PRO A 68 -8.97 15.59 1.09
C PRO A 68 -9.10 14.19 0.52
N VAL A 69 -8.00 13.67 -0.01
CA VAL A 69 -7.89 12.29 -0.47
C VAL A 69 -7.10 11.52 0.58
N ILE A 70 -7.66 10.42 1.06
CA ILE A 70 -6.97 9.50 1.96
C ILE A 70 -6.80 8.18 1.22
N CYS A 71 -5.54 7.80 1.02
CA CYS A 71 -5.13 6.59 0.34
C CYS A 71 -4.76 5.49 1.33
N CYS A 72 -4.96 4.24 0.95
CA CYS A 72 -4.27 3.12 1.57
C CYS A 72 -3.77 2.08 0.58
N TYR A 73 -2.69 1.38 0.94
CA TYR A 73 -2.28 0.15 0.28
C TYR A 73 -1.68 -0.84 1.28
N GLU A 74 -1.66 -2.10 0.89
CA GLU A 74 -1.06 -3.17 1.70
C GLU A 74 0.47 -3.14 1.60
N ALA A 75 1.16 -3.23 2.75
CA ALA A 75 2.60 -3.30 2.84
C ALA A 75 3.15 -4.44 1.96
N GLY A 76 3.82 -4.08 0.87
CA GLY A 76 4.21 -5.01 -0.17
C GLY A 76 5.69 -4.93 -0.55
N ARG A 77 6.03 -5.66 -1.62
CA ARG A 77 7.37 -5.65 -2.23
C ARG A 77 7.74 -4.26 -2.76
N ASP A 78 6.75 -3.48 -3.17
CA ASP A 78 6.93 -2.17 -3.79
C ASP A 78 7.52 -1.13 -2.83
N GLY A 79 7.64 -1.41 -1.53
CA GLY A 79 8.36 -0.55 -0.59
C GLY A 79 7.63 0.76 -0.25
N PHE A 80 8.39 1.74 0.27
CA PHE A 80 7.83 2.99 0.81
C PHE A 80 7.88 4.17 -0.16
N TRP A 81 8.51 4.02 -1.33
CA TRP A 81 8.64 5.10 -2.31
C TRP A 81 7.29 5.56 -2.88
N ILE A 82 6.31 4.64 -3.01
CA ILE A 82 4.96 4.98 -3.47
C ILE A 82 4.26 5.89 -2.47
N HIS A 83 4.40 5.60 -1.17
CA HIS A 83 3.88 6.47 -0.11
C HIS A 83 4.50 7.87 -0.18
N ARG A 84 5.82 7.98 -0.33
CA ARG A 84 6.50 9.28 -0.45
C ARG A 84 6.04 10.04 -1.69
N MET A 85 5.97 9.38 -2.84
CA MET A 85 5.46 10.00 -4.08
C MET A 85 4.02 10.50 -3.92
N LEU A 86 3.13 9.73 -3.29
CA LEU A 86 1.75 10.15 -3.05
C LEU A 86 1.65 11.38 -2.12
N GLU A 87 2.48 11.43 -1.07
CA GLU A 87 2.48 12.56 -0.12
C GLU A 87 3.16 13.80 -0.69
N GLU A 88 4.33 13.65 -1.32
CA GLU A 88 5.19 14.75 -1.77
C GLU A 88 4.74 15.33 -3.11
N GLU A 89 4.41 14.49 -4.11
CA GLU A 89 4.09 14.96 -5.46
C GLU A 89 2.61 15.27 -5.63
N ILE A 90 1.72 14.51 -4.97
CA ILE A 90 0.27 14.61 -5.16
C ILE A 90 -0.43 15.24 -3.94
N GLY A 91 0.21 15.29 -2.77
CA GLY A 91 -0.38 15.85 -1.56
C GLY A 91 -1.47 14.97 -0.93
N ILE A 92 -1.42 13.66 -1.16
CA ILE A 92 -2.41 12.68 -0.68
C ILE A 92 -1.94 12.06 0.62
N THR A 93 -2.77 12.09 1.67
CA THR A 93 -2.48 11.37 2.92
C THR A 93 -2.55 9.87 2.66
N ASN A 94 -1.45 9.13 2.85
CA ASN A 94 -1.40 7.71 2.53
C ASN A 94 -1.10 6.83 3.77
N LEU A 95 -1.94 5.82 3.99
CA LEU A 95 -1.79 4.84 5.07
C LEU A 95 -1.35 3.48 4.53
N ILE A 96 -0.24 2.95 5.05
CA ILE A 96 0.22 1.62 4.68
C ILE A 96 -0.31 0.62 5.70
N PHE A 97 -1.09 -0.36 5.26
CA PHE A 97 -1.63 -1.40 6.13
C PHE A 97 -0.70 -2.59 6.22
N ASP A 98 -0.45 -3.07 7.43
CA ASP A 98 0.35 -4.27 7.65
C ASP A 98 -0.43 -5.50 7.17
N SER A 99 0.12 -6.19 6.16
CA SER A 99 -0.38 -7.47 5.63
C SER A 99 -0.73 -8.48 6.73
N SER A 100 0.05 -8.50 7.83
CA SER A 100 -0.15 -9.47 8.90
C SER A 100 -1.44 -9.22 9.71
N SER A 101 -1.92 -7.99 9.68
CA SER A 101 -3.08 -7.51 10.44
C SER A 101 -4.39 -7.48 9.63
N ILE A 102 -4.31 -7.60 8.30
CA ILE A 102 -5.49 -7.61 7.44
C ILE A 102 -6.20 -8.96 7.64
N GLU A 103 -7.44 -8.89 8.11
CA GLU A 103 -8.26 -10.08 8.36
C GLU A 103 -8.67 -10.76 7.04
N VAL A 104 -7.84 -11.69 6.57
CA VAL A 104 -8.16 -12.57 5.44
C VAL A 104 -8.81 -13.84 5.95
N ASN A 105 -9.85 -14.32 5.25
CA ASN A 105 -10.56 -15.55 5.60
C ASN A 105 -9.61 -16.76 5.55
N ARG A 106 -9.09 -17.16 6.72
CA ARG A 106 -7.98 -18.13 6.89
C ARG A 106 -8.27 -19.53 6.33
N ARG A 107 -9.53 -19.86 6.02
CA ARG A 107 -9.94 -21.17 5.48
C ARG A 107 -9.48 -21.41 4.03
N LYS A 108 -9.02 -20.37 3.32
CA LYS A 108 -8.44 -20.48 1.99
C LYS A 108 -7.01 -19.95 1.98
N ARG A 109 -6.10 -20.56 2.75
CA ARG A 109 -4.65 -20.45 2.47
C ARG A 109 -4.37 -21.15 1.13
N ARG A 110 -4.71 -20.49 0.02
CA ARG A 110 -4.01 -20.69 -1.25
C ARG A 110 -2.68 -19.94 -1.17
N ALA A 111 -1.75 -20.29 -2.05
CA ALA A 111 -0.38 -19.78 -2.07
C ALA A 111 -0.30 -18.26 -1.86
N LYS A 112 0.86 -17.77 -1.41
CA LYS A 112 1.27 -16.40 -1.02
C LYS A 112 1.07 -15.30 -2.11
N THR A 113 -0.07 -15.32 -2.80
CA THR A 113 -0.38 -14.61 -4.03
C THR A 113 -1.83 -14.10 -4.05
N ASP A 114 -2.65 -14.39 -3.04
CA ASP A 114 -4.01 -13.86 -2.97
C ASP A 114 -3.95 -12.38 -2.55
N LYS A 115 -3.80 -11.52 -3.57
CA LYS A 115 -3.85 -10.06 -3.46
C LYS A 115 -5.14 -9.65 -2.76
N VAL A 116 -5.06 -8.75 -1.78
CA VAL A 116 -6.25 -8.22 -1.11
C VAL A 116 -7.10 -7.46 -2.13
N ASP A 117 -8.40 -7.76 -2.17
CA ASP A 117 -9.36 -7.05 -3.02
C ASP A 117 -9.38 -5.57 -2.64
N VAL A 118 -9.18 -4.70 -3.63
CA VAL A 118 -9.30 -3.23 -3.52
C VAL A 118 -10.56 -2.80 -2.76
N ARG A 119 -11.70 -3.47 -2.97
CA ARG A 119 -12.95 -3.14 -2.25
C ARG A 119 -12.87 -3.50 -0.77
N ALA A 120 -12.15 -4.57 -0.43
CA ALA A 120 -11.91 -4.93 0.97
C ALA A 120 -10.99 -3.91 1.65
N LEU A 121 -9.95 -3.44 0.95
CA LEU A 121 -9.09 -2.35 1.44
C LEU A 121 -9.88 -1.05 1.66
N LEU A 122 -10.75 -0.66 0.74
CA LEU A 122 -11.61 0.53 0.90
C LEU A 122 -12.49 0.43 2.16
N ARG A 123 -13.17 -0.70 2.36
CA ARG A 123 -13.99 -0.92 3.56
C ARG A 123 -13.16 -0.85 4.83
N LEU A 124 -11.95 -1.40 4.81
CA LEU A 124 -11.04 -1.40 5.95
C LEU A 124 -10.55 0.01 6.28
N LEU A 125 -10.23 0.79 5.25
CA LEU A 125 -9.85 2.20 5.38
C LEU A 125 -10.98 3.04 5.99
N GLN A 126 -12.21 2.88 5.49
CA GLN A 126 -13.37 3.57 6.04
C GLN A 126 -13.58 3.23 7.52
N ARG A 127 -13.52 1.95 7.90
CA ARG A 127 -13.62 1.51 9.30
C ARG A 127 -12.52 2.13 10.17
N TYR A 128 -11.27 2.08 9.71
CA TYR A 128 -10.14 2.65 10.43
C TYR A 128 -10.33 4.16 10.69
N LEU A 129 -10.78 4.90 9.68
CA LEU A 129 -11.02 6.35 9.78
C LEU A 129 -12.26 6.71 10.58
N ASN A 130 -13.28 5.86 10.58
CA ASN A 130 -14.48 6.01 11.41
C ASN A 130 -14.26 5.63 12.90
N GLY A 131 -13.01 5.35 13.30
CA GLY A 131 -12.63 5.15 14.70
C GLY A 131 -12.36 3.69 15.10
N GLU A 132 -12.60 2.72 14.21
CA GLU A 132 -12.24 1.31 14.45
C GLU A 132 -10.73 1.08 14.23
N ARG A 133 -9.89 1.74 15.02
CA ARG A 133 -8.41 1.71 14.93
C ARG A 133 -7.82 0.30 15.09
N LYS A 134 -8.56 -0.62 15.72
CA LYS A 134 -8.16 -2.03 15.89
C LYS A 134 -8.45 -2.90 14.66
N ALA A 135 -9.15 -2.38 13.65
CA ALA A 135 -9.49 -3.13 12.44
C ALA A 135 -8.25 -3.48 11.59
N VAL A 136 -7.22 -2.64 11.61
CA VAL A 136 -5.96 -2.84 10.87
C VAL A 136 -4.81 -2.10 11.54
N SER A 137 -3.60 -2.65 11.46
CA SER A 137 -2.38 -1.98 11.91
C SER A 137 -1.77 -1.17 10.78
N VAL A 138 -1.45 0.10 11.05
CA VAL A 138 -0.76 0.98 10.10
C VAL A 138 0.75 0.86 10.31
N VAL A 139 1.48 0.60 9.23
CA VAL A 139 2.94 0.52 9.22
C VAL A 139 3.53 1.92 9.42
N GLN A 140 4.44 2.04 10.39
CA GLN A 140 5.26 3.23 10.54
C GLN A 140 6.28 3.29 9.40
N ILE A 141 6.20 4.35 8.59
CA ILE A 141 7.08 4.52 7.42
C ILE A 141 8.47 4.90 7.92
N PRO A 142 9.51 4.07 7.65
CA PRO A 142 10.89 4.43 7.97
C PRO A 142 11.37 5.55 7.05
N THR A 143 12.26 6.38 7.58
CA THR A 143 12.99 7.39 6.79
C THR A 143 13.82 6.73 5.68
N PRO A 144 14.17 7.45 4.60
CA PRO A 144 15.03 6.92 3.55
C PRO A 144 16.32 6.29 4.10
N ASP A 145 16.96 6.95 5.06
CA ASP A 145 18.19 6.46 5.69
C ASP A 145 17.98 5.15 6.47
N GLU A 146 16.88 5.03 7.21
CA GLU A 146 16.51 3.79 7.92
C GLU A 146 16.14 2.66 6.94
N GLU A 147 15.55 2.99 5.80
CA GLU A 147 15.24 2.03 4.73
C GLU A 147 16.51 1.52 4.06
N ASP A 148 17.48 2.40 3.79
CA ASP A 148 18.79 2.06 3.20
C ASP A 148 19.63 1.21 4.15
N GLN A 149 19.66 1.53 5.44
CA GLN A 149 20.29 0.66 6.45
C GLN A 149 19.66 -0.73 6.49
N ARG A 150 18.33 -0.83 6.32
CA ARG A 150 17.61 -2.11 6.23
C ARG A 150 17.78 -2.80 4.87
N ARG A 151 18.12 -2.08 3.80
CA ARG A 151 18.47 -2.67 2.48
C ARG A 151 19.79 -3.41 2.56
N PHE A 152 20.81 -2.82 3.19
CA PHE A 152 22.12 -3.46 3.33
C PHE A 152 22.03 -4.83 4.02
N ASN A 153 21.25 -4.92 5.10
CA ASN A 153 21.09 -6.19 5.82
C ASN A 153 20.35 -7.25 4.98
N ARG A 154 19.30 -6.87 4.25
CA ARG A 154 18.55 -7.77 3.37
C ARG A 154 19.36 -8.24 2.16
N GLU A 155 20.13 -7.33 1.56
CA GLU A 155 20.99 -7.67 0.43
C GLU A 155 22.13 -8.58 0.87
N ARG A 156 22.72 -8.30 2.04
CA ARG A 156 23.73 -9.18 2.65
C ARG A 156 23.18 -10.57 2.93
N GLU A 157 22.00 -10.69 3.53
CA GLU A 157 21.36 -12.00 3.76
C GLU A 157 21.09 -12.76 2.46
N ARG A 158 20.62 -12.05 1.43
CA ARG A 158 20.40 -12.64 0.10
C ARG A 158 21.70 -13.15 -0.51
N LEU A 159 22.76 -12.33 -0.51
CA LEU A 159 24.08 -12.70 -1.02
C LEU A 159 24.67 -13.89 -0.26
N ILE A 160 24.51 -13.94 1.07
CA ILE A 160 24.93 -15.10 1.88
C ILE A 160 24.19 -16.37 1.44
N LYS A 161 22.88 -16.27 1.18
CA LYS A 161 22.06 -17.39 0.75
C LYS A 161 22.43 -17.87 -0.66
N GLU A 162 22.65 -16.93 -1.60
CA GLU A 162 23.10 -17.22 -2.96
C GLU A 162 24.50 -17.85 -2.96
N HIS A 163 25.43 -17.29 -2.19
CA HIS A 163 26.78 -17.84 -2.00
C HIS A 163 26.74 -19.27 -1.45
N SER A 164 25.92 -19.52 -0.43
CA SER A 164 25.76 -20.86 0.15
C SER A 164 25.18 -21.86 -0.86
N ALA A 165 24.20 -21.43 -1.67
CA ALA A 165 23.62 -22.25 -2.73
C ALA A 165 24.65 -22.57 -3.84
N HIS A 166 25.47 -21.60 -4.23
CA HIS A 166 26.55 -21.82 -5.20
C HIS A 166 27.61 -22.78 -4.68
N ILE A 167 28.04 -22.66 -3.41
CA ILE A 167 28.96 -23.61 -2.79
C ILE A 167 28.38 -25.02 -2.78
N ALA A 168 27.12 -25.18 -2.37
CA ALA A 168 26.45 -26.48 -2.35
C ALA A 168 26.40 -27.10 -3.75
N ARG A 169 26.11 -26.28 -4.77
CA ARG A 169 26.08 -26.71 -6.18
C ARG A 169 27.46 -27.11 -6.70
N ILE A 170 28.51 -26.34 -6.40
CA ILE A 170 29.89 -26.67 -6.78
C ILE A 170 30.31 -27.97 -6.11
N LYS A 171 30.05 -28.13 -4.80
CA LYS A 171 30.33 -29.38 -4.08
C LYS A 171 29.60 -30.58 -4.68
N SER A 172 28.33 -30.44 -5.06
CA SER A 172 27.59 -31.54 -5.71
C SER A 172 28.11 -31.91 -7.09
N LEU A 173 28.77 -30.98 -7.79
CA LEU A 173 29.32 -31.22 -9.12
C LEU A 173 30.75 -31.80 -9.07
N LEU A 174 31.48 -31.55 -7.99
CA LEU A 174 32.86 -32.02 -7.77
C LEU A 174 32.93 -33.33 -6.97
N ILE A 175 31.85 -33.74 -6.32
CA ILE A 175 31.69 -35.09 -5.76
C ILE A 175 31.11 -35.96 -6.88
N GLN A 176 32.00 -36.47 -7.73
CA GLN A 176 31.74 -37.55 -8.69
C GLN A 176 32.78 -38.64 -8.46
#